data_AF-A0A2S3H7K0-F1
#
_entry.id   AF-A0A2S3H7K0-F1
#
_cell.length_a   1.000
_cell.length_b   1.000
_cell.length_c   1.000
_cell.angle_alpha   90.00
_cell.angle_beta   90.00
_cell.angle_gamma   90.00
#
_symmetry.space_group_name_H-M   'P 1'
#
loop_
_entity.id
_entity.type
_entity.pdbx_description
1 polymer ?
#
loop_
_entity_poly.entity_id
_entity_poly.type
_entity_poly.pdbx_seq_one_letter_code
_entity_poly.pdbx_strand_id
1 'polypeptide(L)'
;MALMHTMSAGFATKDPETADHLLVNCNCSFAKIIWWNLLSWMDCPCSFTQESLQLHTWWDHLRKLQAQEKRRGFDTLFMLIIWALWKERNNRLFQRQESTVQELQDRIKLDIKLWIEAGASRLGCLKRE
;
A
#
# COMPACT_ATOMS: atom_id res chain seq x y z
N MET A 1 -22.29 -31.94 30.05
CA MET A 1 -20.83 -31.91 30.23
C MET A 1 -20.27 -30.98 29.17
N ALA A 2 -20.25 -29.69 29.48
CA ALA A 2 -19.58 -28.68 28.68
C ALA A 2 -18.08 -28.77 28.92
N LEU A 3 -17.29 -28.58 27.86
CA LEU A 3 -15.97 -27.96 27.78
C LEU A 3 -15.19 -28.60 26.64
N MET A 4 -15.01 -27.87 25.54
CA MET A 4 -13.67 -27.56 25.03
C MET A 4 -13.74 -26.57 23.86
N HIS A 5 -12.82 -25.60 23.93
CA HIS A 5 -12.37 -24.70 22.87
C HIS A 5 -13.19 -23.44 22.53
N THR A 6 -13.06 -22.45 23.40
CA THR A 6 -12.86 -21.06 22.98
C THR A 6 -11.45 -20.90 22.38
N MET A 7 -11.28 -20.85 21.05
CA MET A 7 -10.16 -20.15 20.39
C MET A 7 -10.52 -19.73 18.95
N SER A 8 -10.45 -18.42 18.71
CA SER A 8 -10.15 -17.74 17.44
C SER A 8 -10.90 -18.18 16.17
N ALA A 9 -12.09 -17.61 15.96
CA ALA A 9 -12.70 -17.53 14.64
C ALA A 9 -12.60 -16.08 14.12
N GLY A 10 -11.39 -15.65 13.78
CA GLY A 10 -11.08 -14.33 13.20
C GLY A 10 -10.46 -14.37 11.81
N PHE A 11 -10.31 -15.54 11.19
CA PHE A 11 -9.82 -15.67 9.83
C PHE A 11 -10.96 -16.17 8.93
N ALA A 12 -11.68 -15.22 8.33
CA ALA A 12 -12.62 -15.51 7.26
C ALA A 12 -11.83 -15.96 6.02
N THR A 13 -11.77 -17.27 5.80
CA THR A 13 -11.15 -17.92 4.63
C THR A 13 -12.18 -18.11 3.51
N LYS A 14 -12.54 -17.08 2.74
CA LYS A 14 -13.49 -17.24 1.60
C LYS A 14 -13.30 -16.30 0.40
N ASP A 15 -12.08 -15.90 0.04
CA ASP A 15 -11.80 -15.38 -1.30
C ASP A 15 -10.47 -15.93 -1.80
N PRO A 16 -10.31 -16.21 -3.12
CA PRO A 16 -9.02 -16.62 -3.65
C PRO A 16 -7.99 -15.54 -3.32
N GLU A 17 -6.90 -15.96 -2.68
CA GLU A 17 -5.74 -15.14 -2.34
C GLU A 17 -4.98 -14.71 -3.61
N THR A 18 -5.63 -13.98 -4.49
CA THR A 18 -5.04 -13.37 -5.67
C THR A 18 -4.31 -12.09 -5.24
N ALA A 19 -3.17 -11.75 -5.86
CA ALA A 19 -2.39 -10.57 -5.53
C ALA A 19 -3.23 -9.28 -5.46
N ASP A 20 -4.23 -9.13 -6.33
CA ASP A 20 -5.24 -8.06 -6.30
C ASP A 20 -6.06 -8.00 -5.00
N HIS A 21 -6.47 -9.15 -4.46
CA HIS A 21 -7.21 -9.24 -3.19
C HIS A 21 -6.37 -8.96 -1.95
N LEU A 22 -5.05 -9.09 -2.06
CA LEU A 22 -4.15 -8.97 -0.91
C LEU A 22 -3.41 -7.63 -0.87
N LEU A 23 -3.22 -7.01 -2.03
CA LEU A 23 -2.51 -5.73 -2.16
C LEU A 23 -3.46 -4.53 -2.32
N VAL A 24 -4.72 -4.74 -2.72
CA VAL A 24 -5.71 -3.67 -2.97
C VAL A 24 -7.07 -3.92 -2.34
N ASN A 25 -7.69 -5.07 -2.62
CA ASN A 25 -9.04 -5.37 -2.10
C ASN A 25 -9.05 -5.95 -0.69
N CYS A 26 -7.90 -5.97 0.00
CA CYS A 26 -7.89 -6.42 1.37
C CYS A 26 -8.65 -5.37 2.18
N ASN A 27 -9.80 -5.76 2.71
CA ASN A 27 -10.54 -4.97 3.70
C ASN A 27 -9.79 -4.87 5.04
N CYS A 28 -8.46 -4.98 5.01
CA CYS A 28 -7.55 -4.81 6.12
C CYS A 28 -7.23 -3.32 6.25
N SER A 29 -7.63 -2.73 7.37
CA SER A 29 -7.39 -1.32 7.70
C SER A 29 -5.93 -0.90 7.52
N PHE A 30 -4.99 -1.83 7.71
CA PHE A 30 -3.55 -1.58 7.60
C PHE A 30 -3.15 -1.00 6.22
N ALA A 31 -3.40 -1.71 5.13
CA ALA A 31 -2.98 -1.29 3.80
C ALA A 31 -3.68 0.00 3.35
N LYS A 32 -4.98 0.15 3.65
CA LYS A 32 -5.74 1.38 3.35
C LYS A 32 -5.14 2.59 4.07
N ILE A 33 -4.75 2.45 5.34
CA ILE A 33 -4.10 3.53 6.10
C ILE A 33 -2.72 3.88 5.52
N ILE A 34 -1.92 2.88 5.10
CA ILE A 34 -0.64 3.13 4.43
C ILE A 34 -0.84 3.95 3.15
N TRP A 35 -1.74 3.51 2.27
CA TRP A 35 -2.05 4.21 1.03
C TRP A 35 -2.54 5.63 1.28
N TRP A 36 -3.49 5.81 2.18
CA TRP A 36 -4.03 7.13 2.53
C TRP A 36 -2.94 8.07 3.04
N ASN A 37 -2.15 7.64 4.02
CA ASN A 37 -1.11 8.48 4.62
C ASN A 37 -0.01 8.84 3.64
N LEU A 38 0.42 7.92 2.77
CA LEU A 38 1.50 8.18 1.82
C LEU A 38 1.04 9.02 0.63
N LEU A 39 -0.16 8.78 0.11
CA LEU A 39 -0.73 9.60 -0.97
C LEU A 39 -1.04 11.01 -0.47
N SER A 40 -1.60 11.15 0.74
CA SER A 40 -1.82 12.45 1.37
C SER A 40 -0.50 13.18 1.65
N TRP A 41 0.57 12.47 2.03
CA TRP A 41 1.88 13.08 2.27
C TRP A 41 2.55 13.57 0.98
N MET A 42 2.16 13.02 -0.17
CA MET A 42 2.70 13.37 -1.49
C MET A 42 1.75 14.26 -2.31
N ASP A 43 0.74 14.88 -1.67
CA ASP A 43 -0.30 15.70 -2.29
C ASP A 43 -1.00 15.03 -3.47
N CYS A 44 -1.16 13.70 -3.41
CA CYS A 44 -1.82 12.92 -4.44
C CYS A 44 -3.25 12.57 -3.99
N PRO A 45 -4.30 12.84 -4.80
CA PRO A 45 -5.66 12.42 -4.49
C PRO A 45 -5.72 10.90 -4.27
N CYS A 46 -6.30 10.50 -3.14
CA CYS A 46 -6.57 9.11 -2.80
C CYS A 46 -8.09 8.89 -2.77
N SER A 47 -8.60 8.04 -3.64
CA SER A 47 -10.01 7.62 -3.64
C SER A 47 -10.08 6.11 -3.62
N PHE A 48 -10.74 5.55 -2.62
CA PHE A 48 -11.08 4.13 -2.58
C PHE A 48 -12.53 3.98 -3.01
N THR A 49 -12.77 3.34 -4.15
CA THR A 49 -14.13 2.98 -4.55
C THR A 49 -14.59 1.74 -3.79
N GLN A 50 -15.87 1.67 -3.49
CA GLN A 50 -16.46 0.63 -2.64
C GLN A 50 -16.64 -0.72 -3.37
N GLU A 51 -16.55 -0.71 -4.70
CA GLU A 51 -16.57 -1.91 -5.54
C GLU A 51 -15.15 -2.45 -5.74
N SER A 52 -15.02 -3.77 -5.76
CA SER A 52 -13.77 -4.53 -5.92
C SER A 52 -13.06 -4.19 -7.24
N LEU A 53 -12.32 -3.08 -7.28
CA LEU A 53 -11.51 -2.73 -8.43
C LEU A 53 -10.26 -3.61 -8.46
N GLN A 54 -9.92 -4.09 -9.65
CA GLN A 54 -8.60 -4.67 -9.89
C GLN A 54 -7.53 -3.59 -9.65
N LEU A 55 -6.36 -3.98 -9.12
CA LEU A 55 -5.25 -3.05 -8.80
C LEU A 55 -4.93 -2.14 -9.99
N HIS A 56 -4.92 -2.73 -11.18
CA HIS A 56 -4.61 -2.03 -12.42
C HIS A 56 -5.63 -0.92 -12.72
N THR A 57 -6.91 -1.15 -12.47
CA THR A 57 -7.99 -0.20 -12.77
C THR A 57 -7.95 0.97 -11.79
N TRP A 58 -7.67 0.67 -10.52
CA TRP A 58 -7.48 1.68 -9.49
C TRP A 58 -6.24 2.55 -9.77
N TRP A 59 -5.11 1.93 -10.12
CA TRP A 59 -3.92 2.64 -10.56
C TRP A 59 -4.18 3.55 -11.76
N ASP A 60 -4.83 3.04 -12.81
CA ASP A 60 -5.13 3.83 -14.01
C ASP A 60 -6.06 5.02 -13.69
N HIS A 61 -7.03 4.83 -12.80
CA HIS A 61 -7.89 5.91 -12.31
C HIS A 61 -7.08 6.99 -11.58
N LEU A 62 -6.27 6.62 -10.58
CA LEU A 62 -5.45 7.58 -9.83
C LEU A 62 -4.42 8.28 -10.73
N ARG A 63 -3.82 7.55 -11.67
CA ARG A 63 -2.87 8.07 -12.65
C ARG A 63 -3.49 9.12 -13.56
N LYS A 64 -4.76 8.93 -13.96
CA LYS A 64 -5.50 9.91 -14.76
C LYS A 64 -5.79 11.21 -14.00
N LEU A 65 -5.92 11.15 -12.67
CA LEU A 65 -6.06 12.33 -11.81
C LEU A 65 -4.77 13.16 -11.71
N GLN A 66 -3.61 12.56 -12.02
CA GLN A 66 -2.33 13.26 -12.00
C GLN A 66 -2.06 14.01 -13.31
N ALA A 67 -1.46 15.21 -13.17
CA ALA A 67 -0.90 15.96 -14.30
C ALA A 67 0.14 15.11 -15.05
N GLN A 68 0.22 15.23 -16.38
CA GLN A 68 1.10 14.39 -17.22
C GLN A 68 2.56 14.35 -16.74
N GLU A 69 3.10 15.49 -16.33
CA GLU A 69 4.46 15.62 -15.79
C GLU A 69 4.69 14.79 -14.51
N LYS A 70 3.65 14.64 -13.67
CA LYS A 70 3.70 13.91 -12.39
C LYS A 70 3.40 12.42 -12.54
N ARG A 71 2.83 11.96 -13.66
CA ARG A 71 2.41 10.55 -13.85
C ARG A 71 3.55 9.56 -13.68
N ARG A 72 4.75 9.85 -14.22
CA ARG A 72 5.90 8.95 -14.10
C ARG A 72 6.40 8.84 -12.66
N GLY A 73 6.36 9.93 -11.90
CA GLY A 73 6.67 9.94 -10.47
C GLY A 73 5.66 9.12 -9.70
N PHE A 74 4.38 9.35 -9.97
CA PHE A 74 3.27 8.62 -9.36
C PHE A 74 3.35 7.12 -9.61
N ASP A 75 3.66 6.69 -10.85
CA ASP A 75 3.83 5.28 -11.19
C ASP A 75 4.96 4.64 -10.35
N THR A 76 6.04 5.38 -10.12
CA THR A 76 7.18 4.92 -9.30
C THR A 76 6.78 4.82 -7.82
N LEU A 77 6.09 5.84 -7.29
CA LEU A 77 5.59 5.85 -5.91
C LEU A 77 4.61 4.70 -5.69
N PHE A 78 3.69 4.49 -6.62
CA PHE A 78 2.67 3.44 -6.56
C PHE A 78 3.32 2.05 -6.51
N MET A 79 4.31 1.80 -7.37
CA MET A 79 5.07 0.54 -7.36
C MET A 79 5.88 0.36 -6.07
N LEU A 80 6.46 1.43 -5.50
CA LEU A 80 7.17 1.36 -4.23
C LEU A 80 6.24 0.96 -3.07
N ILE A 81 5.03 1.53 -3.01
CA ILE A 81 4.04 1.20 -1.98
C ILE A 81 3.60 -0.26 -2.10
N ILE A 82 3.29 -0.73 -3.31
CA ILE A 82 2.98 -2.15 -3.56
C ILE A 82 4.12 -3.05 -3.09
N TRP A 83 5.35 -2.71 -3.47
CA TRP A 83 6.53 -3.49 -3.11
C TRP A 83 6.74 -3.57 -1.59
N ALA A 84 6.57 -2.45 -0.88
CA ALA A 84 6.71 -2.41 0.57
C ALA A 84 5.61 -3.23 1.27
N LEU A 85 4.36 -3.14 0.81
CA LEU A 85 3.25 -3.97 1.31
C LEU A 85 3.49 -5.46 1.07
N TRP A 86 3.97 -5.82 -0.12
CA TRP A 86 4.32 -7.20 -0.46
C TRP A 86 5.44 -7.74 0.43
N LYS A 87 6.50 -6.94 0.64
CA LYS A 87 7.61 -7.31 1.53
C LYS A 87 7.16 -7.48 2.98
N GLU A 88 6.33 -6.57 3.49
CA GLU A 88 5.77 -6.65 4.84
C GLU A 88 4.95 -7.94 5.02
N ARG A 89 4.11 -8.29 4.04
CA ARG A 89 3.36 -9.55 4.06
C ARG A 89 4.27 -10.77 4.08
N ASN A 90 5.32 -10.77 3.26
CA ASN A 90 6.28 -11.88 3.25
C ASN A 90 7.00 -12.01 4.60
N ASN A 91 7.37 -10.89 5.23
CA ASN A 91 7.98 -10.93 6.56
C ASN A 91 7.03 -11.50 7.62
N ARG A 92 5.73 -11.17 7.56
CA ARG A 92 4.72 -11.75 8.47
C ARG A 92 4.58 -13.25 8.27
N LEU A 93 4.51 -13.70 7.01
CA LEU A 93 4.30 -15.11 6.67
C LEU A 93 5.54 -15.97 6.97
N PHE A 94 6.74 -15.50 6.64
CA PHE A 94 7.97 -16.29 6.72
C PHE A 94 8.78 -16.06 8.00
N GLN A 95 8.74 -14.85 8.56
CA GLN A 95 9.57 -14.47 9.72
C GLN A 95 8.75 -14.26 11.00
N ARG A 96 7.41 -14.31 10.92
CA ARG A 96 6.49 -13.99 12.03
C ARG A 96 6.77 -12.65 12.70
N GLN A 97 7.38 -11.73 11.96
CA GLN A 97 7.63 -10.36 12.40
C GLN A 97 6.53 -9.48 11.83
N GLU A 98 5.96 -8.65 12.69
CA GLU A 98 4.90 -7.72 12.33
C GLU A 98 5.38 -6.30 12.62
N SER A 99 5.51 -5.48 11.58
CA SER A 99 5.75 -4.05 11.79
C SER A 99 4.45 -3.30 12.00
N THR A 100 4.48 -2.24 12.79
CA THR A 100 3.34 -1.34 12.92
C THR A 100 3.15 -0.54 11.63
N VAL A 101 1.96 0.07 11.48
CA VAL A 101 1.65 0.97 10.37
C VAL A 101 2.69 2.11 10.30
N GLN A 102 3.09 2.65 11.44
CA GLN A 102 4.05 3.74 11.53
C GLN A 102 5.45 3.31 11.07
N GLU A 103 5.93 2.17 11.53
CA GLU A 103 7.25 1.66 11.15
C GLU A 103 7.36 1.42 9.64
N LEU A 104 6.32 0.85 9.03
CA LEU A 104 6.30 0.66 7.58
C LEU A 104 6.22 1.99 6.82
N GLN A 105 5.43 2.96 7.31
CA GLN A 105 5.35 4.30 6.73
C GLN A 105 6.70 5.02 6.78
N ASP A 106 7.37 4.98 7.92
CA ASP A 106 8.66 5.65 8.09
C ASP A 106 9.73 5.01 7.22
N ARG A 107 9.71 3.69 7.06
CA ARG A 107 10.58 2.98 6.11
C ARG A 107 10.32 3.42 4.66
N ILE A 108 9.05 3.48 4.24
CA ILE A 108 8.71 3.92 2.87
C ILE A 108 9.11 5.39 2.65
N LYS A 109 8.87 6.28 3.63
CA LYS A 109 9.28 7.69 3.55
C LYS A 109 10.80 7.83 3.48
N LEU A 110 11.54 7.01 4.23
CA LEU A 110 12.99 6.97 4.18
C LEU A 110 13.48 6.50 2.80
N ASP A 111 12.92 5.42 2.26
CA ASP A 111 13.24 4.93 0.92
C ASP A 111 12.97 6.02 -0.14
N ILE A 112 11.85 6.73 -0.05
CA ILE A 112 11.53 7.85 -0.96
C ILE A 112 12.61 8.95 -0.87
N LYS A 113 13.00 9.36 0.35
CA LYS A 113 14.04 10.38 0.54
C LYS A 113 15.38 9.93 -0.04
N LEU A 114 15.83 8.72 0.28
CA LEU A 114 17.07 8.15 -0.23
C LEU A 114 17.07 8.05 -1.75
N TRP A 115 15.94 7.71 -2.37
CA TRP A 115 15.84 7.65 -3.82
C TRP A 115 15.91 9.04 -4.45
N ILE A 116 15.28 10.05 -3.84
CA ILE A 116 15.39 11.45 -4.29
C ILE A 116 16.85 11.92 -4.20
N GLU A 117 17.53 11.66 -3.08
CA GLU A 117 18.95 11.99 -2.88
C GLU A 117 19.87 11.25 -3.88
N ALA A 118 19.54 10.00 -4.21
CA ALA A 118 20.24 9.22 -5.23
C ALA A 118 19.93 9.64 -6.68
N GLY A 119 19.11 10.68 -6.88
CA GLY A 119 18.85 11.26 -8.20
C GLY A 119 17.54 10.83 -8.86
N ALA A 120 16.59 10.24 -8.12
CA ALA A 120 15.23 9.95 -8.62
C ALA A 120 14.39 11.25 -8.74
N SER A 121 14.78 12.10 -9.68
CA SER A 121 14.17 13.42 -9.95
C SER A 121 12.65 13.37 -10.21
N ARG A 122 12.15 12.24 -10.71
CA ARG A 122 10.73 12.00 -10.96
C ARG A 122 9.91 11.78 -9.69
N LEU A 123 10.51 11.30 -8.60
CA LEU A 123 9.85 11.24 -7.29
C LEU A 123 9.88 12.62 -6.61
N GLY A 124 11.01 13.33 -6.74
CA GLY A 124 11.14 14.70 -6.22
C GLY A 124 10.14 15.68 -6.84
N CYS A 125 9.76 15.50 -8.11
CA CYS A 125 8.80 16.39 -8.78
C CYS A 125 7.36 16.31 -8.25
N LEU A 126 7.03 15.26 -7.48
CA LEU A 126 5.73 15.13 -6.83
C LEU A 126 5.59 16.07 -5.64
N LYS A 127 6.66 16.21 -4.85
CA LYS A 127 6.71 16.89 -3.56
C LYS A 127 7.18 18.35 -3.67
N ARG A 128 6.79 19.07 -4.74
CA ARG A 128 7.21 20.46 -4.96
C ARG A 128 6.89 21.33 -3.72
N GLU A 129 7.91 21.58 -2.91
CA GLU A 129 8.05 22.79 -2.07
C GLU A 129 8.48 23.95 -2.98
#